data_AF-A0A1S3IPJ6-F1
#
_entry.id   AF-A0A1S3IPJ6-F1
#
_cell.length_a   1.000
_cell.length_b   1.000
_cell.length_c   1.000
_cell.angle_alpha   90.00
_cell.angle_beta   90.00
_cell.angle_gamma   90.00
#
_symmetry.space_group_name_H-M   'P 1'
#
loop_
_entity.id
_entity.type
_entity.pdbx_description
1 polymer ?
#
loop_
_entity_poly.entity_id
_entity_poly.type
_entity_poly.pdbx_seq_one_letter_code
_entity_poly.pdbx_strand_id
1 'polypeptide(L)'
;MAVVEMTAGQALGDGFQLLIGLAEIHVPRMWVEEDVDNPGSPACMLTFYPEFEAESDLACEVILLIDVSNSMKEKALQDAKKVALLTLHHLSNGCVFNVVSFGTGFEELFPCSMGKTKLTVKQAQEFIQALQPSGGNTEVIQPLQVNFLLKPSQGLRNIFLISDGHVNNEEAVFTALRKNYEHTRLFTLGVSATANKYLLRSLARVGAGAYEYFDNKTKSKWEKKVKCQLDKVSQPGLTSVSVAWQQYDDDLPPPVQAPTQITSLFNGSRQVVYGFVPNCMQATLKAMIAGFEVSTVVSTSDLSITKGKILHRLTAKAILRDWEEGSLDDDRTQHEVLKMNRKNLIIQLSTKYSIVTQFTSFIAIEKREKDEDMSSEGPRIEAILAEEDVDILPYIGWKEKEEILNKQEEKRLIFHLTCKVL
;
A
#
# COMPACT_ATOMS: atom_id res chain seq x y z
N MET A 1 -7.45 24.47 1.86
CA MET A 1 -8.04 23.72 3.00
C MET A 1 -9.56 23.90 3.00
N ALA A 2 -10.34 22.98 3.57
CA ALA A 2 -11.77 23.17 3.81
C ALA A 2 -11.99 23.52 5.29
N VAL A 3 -12.73 24.59 5.59
CA VAL A 3 -13.02 25.03 6.95
C VAL A 3 -14.45 24.65 7.31
N VAL A 4 -14.63 24.01 8.47
CA VAL A 4 -15.94 23.70 9.04
C VAL A 4 -16.17 24.69 10.17
N GLU A 5 -17.10 25.64 9.98
CA GLU A 5 -17.44 26.65 10.98
C GLU A 5 -18.68 26.19 11.76
N MET A 6 -18.60 26.25 13.10
CA MET A 6 -19.72 25.92 13.98
C MET A 6 -20.39 27.20 14.48
N THR A 7 -21.71 27.17 14.64
CA THR A 7 -22.45 28.27 15.27
C THR A 7 -22.00 28.47 16.71
N ALA A 8 -21.88 29.74 17.13
CA ALA A 8 -21.46 30.11 18.47
C ALA A 8 -22.29 29.39 19.56
N GLY A 9 -21.59 28.74 20.51
CA GLY A 9 -22.20 28.02 21.62
C GLY A 9 -22.51 26.54 21.39
N GLN A 10 -22.22 25.99 20.20
CA GLN A 10 -22.31 24.54 19.95
C GLN A 10 -20.94 23.87 20.03
N ALA A 11 -20.89 22.73 20.72
CA ALA A 11 -19.73 21.85 20.76
C ALA A 11 -19.89 20.73 19.73
N LEU A 12 -18.78 20.40 19.06
CA LEU A 12 -18.68 19.25 18.18
C LEU A 12 -18.68 18.01 19.10
N GLY A 13 -19.77 17.23 19.09
CA GLY A 13 -19.99 16.10 20.02
C GLY A 13 -18.95 14.97 19.87
N ASP A 14 -19.34 13.81 19.36
CA ASP A 14 -18.43 12.66 19.20
C ASP A 14 -17.51 12.74 17.95
N GLY A 15 -17.44 13.92 17.31
CA GLY A 15 -16.67 14.16 16.09
C GLY A 15 -17.55 14.44 14.85
N PHE A 16 -16.91 14.71 13.72
CA PHE A 16 -17.56 14.85 12.41
C PHE A 16 -16.85 13.98 11.37
N GLN A 17 -17.58 13.56 10.34
CA GLN A 17 -17.01 12.82 9.22
C GLN A 17 -17.20 13.60 7.92
N LEU A 18 -16.09 13.99 7.31
CA LEU A 18 -16.06 14.63 5.99
C LEU A 18 -15.75 13.59 4.91
N LEU A 19 -16.70 13.39 3.98
CA LEU A 19 -16.52 12.53 2.83
C LEU A 19 -16.33 13.39 1.58
N ILE A 20 -15.13 13.33 1.00
CA ILE A 20 -14.79 14.04 -0.24
C ILE A 20 -14.84 13.03 -1.39
N GLY A 21 -15.82 13.22 -2.27
CA GLY A 21 -15.91 12.51 -3.55
C GLY A 21 -15.11 13.24 -4.61
N LEU A 22 -14.26 12.51 -5.33
CA LEU A 22 -13.54 13.00 -6.49
C LEU A 22 -14.41 12.78 -7.74
N ALA A 23 -14.63 13.83 -8.53
CA ALA A 23 -15.18 13.68 -9.88
C ALA A 23 -14.10 13.10 -10.81
N GLU A 24 -14.50 12.17 -11.70
CA GLU A 24 -13.60 11.55 -12.71
C GLU A 24 -12.35 10.92 -12.09
N ILE A 25 -12.55 10.03 -11.11
CA ILE A 25 -11.46 9.36 -10.38
C ILE A 25 -10.44 8.69 -11.29
N HIS A 26 -10.87 8.16 -12.43
CA HIS A 26 -10.05 7.35 -13.34
C HIS A 26 -9.15 8.15 -14.28
N VAL A 27 -9.34 9.48 -14.36
CA VAL A 27 -8.44 10.34 -15.14
C VAL A 27 -7.14 10.52 -14.35
N PRO A 28 -5.99 10.07 -14.89
CA PRO A 28 -4.71 10.25 -14.22
C PRO A 28 -4.34 11.74 -14.21
N ARG A 29 -3.73 12.19 -13.12
CA ARG A 29 -3.40 13.60 -12.90
C ARG A 29 -1.97 13.78 -12.40
N MET A 30 -1.34 14.84 -12.87
CA MET A 30 0.01 15.25 -12.48
C MET A 30 -0.05 16.66 -11.89
N TRP A 31 0.53 16.81 -10.70
CA TRP A 31 0.77 18.10 -10.07
C TRP A 31 2.27 18.33 -9.95
N VAL A 32 2.68 19.56 -10.20
CA VAL A 32 4.06 20.00 -10.07
C VAL A 32 4.07 21.22 -9.18
N GLU A 33 4.96 21.22 -8.19
CA GLU A 33 5.17 22.33 -7.28
C GLU A 33 6.62 22.80 -7.38
N GLU A 34 6.83 24.11 -7.50
CA GLU A 34 8.15 24.73 -7.41
C GLU A 34 8.46 25.19 -5.98
N ASP A 35 9.69 24.93 -5.54
CA ASP A 35 10.22 25.41 -4.27
C ASP A 35 10.59 26.89 -4.41
N VAL A 36 9.95 27.75 -3.61
CA VAL A 36 10.19 29.20 -3.60
C VAL A 36 11.63 29.51 -3.17
N ASP A 37 12.20 28.68 -2.29
CA ASP A 37 13.54 28.92 -1.73
C ASP A 37 14.67 28.30 -2.57
N ASN A 38 14.34 27.34 -3.46
CA ASN A 38 15.34 26.62 -4.24
C ASN A 38 14.84 26.29 -5.66
N PRO A 39 14.95 27.26 -6.60
CA PRO A 39 14.56 27.07 -7.99
C PRO A 39 15.36 25.94 -8.65
N GLY A 40 14.68 25.04 -9.38
CA GLY A 40 15.31 23.97 -10.17
C GLY A 40 15.14 22.55 -9.61
N SER A 41 14.48 22.36 -8.47
CA SER A 41 14.14 21.02 -7.94
C SER A 41 12.64 20.88 -7.66
N PRO A 42 11.77 20.94 -8.69
CA PRO A 42 10.33 20.80 -8.50
C PRO A 42 9.95 19.43 -7.96
N ALA A 43 8.93 19.43 -7.09
CA ALA A 43 8.28 18.22 -6.63
C ALA A 43 7.12 17.86 -7.56
N CYS A 44 7.03 16.60 -7.94
CA CYS A 44 5.98 16.06 -8.79
C CYS A 44 5.14 15.05 -8.02
N MET A 45 3.82 15.06 -8.23
CA MET A 45 2.90 14.03 -7.78
C MET A 45 2.04 13.55 -8.94
N LEU A 46 2.14 12.27 -9.23
CA LEU A 46 1.25 11.54 -10.13
C LEU A 46 0.24 10.78 -9.29
N THR A 47 -1.05 10.98 -9.56
CA THR A 47 -2.12 10.13 -9.01
C THR A 47 -2.86 9.48 -10.16
N PHE A 48 -3.11 8.18 -10.02
CA PHE A 48 -3.99 7.48 -10.93
C PHE A 48 -4.84 6.46 -10.18
N TYR A 49 -6.08 6.31 -10.63
CA TYR A 49 -6.99 5.26 -10.20
C TYR A 49 -7.30 4.43 -11.43
N PRO A 50 -6.60 3.32 -11.61
CA PRO A 50 -6.80 2.55 -12.81
C PRO A 50 -8.23 1.98 -12.86
N GLU A 51 -8.86 2.09 -14.02
CA GLU A 51 -10.09 1.39 -14.41
C GLU A 51 -9.75 0.53 -15.62
N PHE A 52 -10.01 -0.76 -15.50
CA PHE A 52 -9.83 -1.69 -16.61
C PHE A 52 -11.18 -2.26 -16.95
N GLU A 53 -11.56 -2.14 -18.23
CA GLU A 53 -12.66 -2.89 -18.83
C GLU A 53 -12.24 -4.35 -18.97
N ALA A 54 -12.14 -5.05 -17.85
CA ALA A 54 -11.93 -6.48 -17.83
C ALA A 54 -13.11 -7.13 -17.12
N GLU A 55 -13.72 -8.09 -17.79
CA GLU A 55 -14.81 -8.88 -17.22
C GLU A 55 -14.33 -9.51 -15.90
N SER A 56 -14.96 -9.08 -14.80
CA SER A 56 -14.62 -9.47 -13.42
C SER A 56 -15.02 -10.90 -13.06
N ASP A 57 -15.52 -11.67 -14.03
CA ASP A 57 -15.97 -13.07 -13.86
C ASP A 57 -14.88 -14.09 -14.25
N LEU A 58 -13.62 -13.74 -13.98
CA LEU A 58 -12.51 -14.67 -14.11
C LEU A 58 -12.55 -15.67 -12.94
N ALA A 59 -13.30 -16.76 -13.12
CA ALA A 59 -12.74 -18.10 -13.03
C ALA A 59 -11.29 -18.15 -12.48
N CYS A 60 -11.12 -18.27 -11.16
CA CYS A 60 -9.81 -18.14 -10.51
C CYS A 60 -9.42 -19.39 -9.71
N GLU A 61 -8.13 -19.68 -9.63
CA GLU A 61 -7.58 -20.70 -8.74
C GLU A 61 -6.92 -20.03 -7.53
N VAL A 62 -7.30 -20.45 -6.32
CA VAL A 62 -6.76 -19.90 -5.06
C VAL A 62 -6.11 -20.98 -4.21
N ILE A 63 -4.82 -20.82 -3.92
CA ILE A 63 -4.07 -21.78 -3.09
C ILE A 63 -3.68 -21.09 -1.79
N LEU A 64 -4.16 -21.62 -0.67
CA LEU A 64 -3.79 -21.15 0.67
C LEU A 64 -2.53 -21.90 1.13
N LEU A 65 -1.38 -21.23 1.09
CA LEU A 65 -0.12 -21.73 1.65
C LEU A 65 0.02 -21.28 3.10
N ILE A 66 -0.07 -22.22 4.04
CA ILE A 66 -0.04 -21.93 5.48
C ILE A 66 1.28 -22.43 6.07
N ASP A 67 2.02 -21.49 6.65
CA ASP A 67 3.27 -21.78 7.34
C ASP A 67 3.00 -22.46 8.70
N VAL A 68 3.56 -23.65 8.89
CA VAL A 68 3.50 -24.45 10.13
C VAL A 68 4.88 -24.66 10.75
N SER A 69 5.87 -23.85 10.36
CA SER A 69 7.23 -23.88 10.89
C SER A 69 7.30 -23.57 12.39
N ASN A 70 8.48 -23.79 12.98
CA ASN A 70 8.72 -23.57 14.39
C ASN A 70 8.58 -22.10 14.84
N SER A 71 8.71 -21.13 13.93
CA SER A 71 8.54 -19.71 14.25
C SER A 71 7.07 -19.32 14.40
N MET A 72 6.15 -20.10 13.80
CA MET A 72 4.71 -19.92 13.85
C MET A 72 4.06 -20.43 15.16
N LYS A 73 4.84 -20.76 16.19
CA LYS A 73 4.31 -21.29 17.46
C LYS A 73 3.32 -20.34 18.14
N GLU A 74 2.46 -20.94 18.96
CA GLU A 74 1.48 -20.24 19.80
C GLU A 74 0.46 -19.39 19.01
N LYS A 75 0.48 -18.07 19.21
CA LYS A 75 -0.54 -17.13 18.70
C LYS A 75 -0.44 -16.93 17.19
N ALA A 76 0.76 -17.04 16.60
CA ALA A 76 0.97 -16.79 15.18
C ALA A 76 0.20 -17.78 14.30
N LEU A 77 0.32 -19.09 14.57
CA LEU A 77 -0.47 -20.12 13.86
C LEU A 77 -1.97 -19.98 14.11
N GLN A 78 -2.40 -19.62 15.33
CA GLN A 78 -3.82 -19.39 15.59
C GLN A 78 -4.39 -18.25 14.75
N ASP A 79 -3.62 -17.18 14.59
CA ASP A 79 -4.01 -16.04 13.77
C ASP A 79 -3.93 -16.38 12.27
N ALA A 80 -2.93 -17.14 11.84
CA ALA A 80 -2.84 -17.71 10.49
C ALA A 80 -4.08 -18.54 10.12
N LYS A 81 -4.50 -19.44 11.01
CA LYS A 81 -5.72 -20.26 10.85
C LYS A 81 -6.96 -19.39 10.70
N LYS A 82 -7.12 -18.36 11.54
CA LYS A 82 -8.27 -17.45 11.44
C LYS A 82 -8.30 -16.71 10.10
N VAL A 83 -7.14 -16.20 9.66
CA VAL A 83 -7.03 -15.53 8.36
C VAL A 83 -7.35 -16.50 7.23
N ALA A 84 -6.82 -17.72 7.24
CA ALA A 84 -7.12 -18.75 6.25
C ALA A 84 -8.63 -19.08 6.19
N LEU A 85 -9.27 -19.24 7.36
CA LEU A 85 -10.70 -19.50 7.45
C LEU A 85 -11.56 -18.32 6.95
N LEU A 86 -11.15 -17.08 7.24
CA LEU A 86 -11.81 -15.88 6.71
C LEU A 86 -11.68 -15.80 5.19
N THR A 87 -10.50 -16.11 4.64
CA THR A 87 -10.28 -16.14 3.18
C THR A 87 -11.16 -17.20 2.53
N LEU A 88 -11.23 -18.41 3.09
CA LEU A 88 -12.08 -19.49 2.59
C LEU A 88 -13.57 -19.11 2.64
N HIS A 89 -14.00 -18.43 3.71
CA HIS A 89 -15.39 -17.99 3.88
C HIS A 89 -15.80 -16.97 2.80
N HIS A 90 -14.96 -15.98 2.51
CA HIS A 90 -15.25 -14.91 1.56
C HIS A 90 -14.86 -15.21 0.10
N LEU A 91 -14.17 -16.33 -0.17
CA LEU A 91 -13.84 -16.74 -1.53
C LEU A 91 -15.11 -16.85 -2.40
N SER A 92 -15.05 -16.40 -3.65
CA SER A 92 -16.18 -16.49 -4.57
C SER A 92 -16.53 -17.95 -4.89
N ASN A 93 -17.81 -18.23 -5.16
CA ASN A 93 -18.27 -19.61 -5.43
C ASN A 93 -17.81 -20.15 -6.79
N GLY A 94 -17.40 -19.28 -7.72
CA GLY A 94 -16.89 -19.65 -9.04
C GLY A 94 -15.41 -20.01 -9.08
N CYS A 95 -14.67 -19.81 -7.98
CA CYS A 95 -13.25 -20.15 -7.90
C CYS A 95 -13.02 -21.56 -7.34
N VAL A 96 -11.94 -22.16 -7.79
CA VAL A 96 -11.40 -23.42 -7.25
C VAL A 96 -10.32 -23.10 -6.22
N PHE A 97 -10.16 -23.97 -5.23
CA PHE A 97 -9.19 -23.75 -4.17
C PHE A 97 -8.46 -25.02 -3.72
N ASN A 98 -7.28 -24.82 -3.15
CA ASN A 98 -6.55 -25.85 -2.40
C ASN A 98 -5.95 -25.24 -1.12
N VAL A 99 -5.69 -26.09 -0.13
CA VAL A 99 -5.01 -25.71 1.11
C VAL A 99 -3.76 -26.54 1.23
N VAL A 100 -2.61 -25.88 1.40
CA VAL A 100 -1.30 -26.51 1.50
C VAL A 100 -0.65 -26.02 2.79
N SER A 101 -0.29 -26.93 3.68
CA SER A 101 0.54 -26.61 4.83
C SER A 101 2.00 -26.86 4.49
N PHE A 102 2.92 -26.01 4.96
CA PHE A 102 4.34 -26.18 4.68
C PHE A 102 5.23 -25.82 5.88
N GLY A 103 6.37 -26.51 5.95
CA GLY A 103 7.45 -26.33 6.89
C GLY A 103 8.73 -26.86 6.24
N THR A 104 9.30 -27.94 6.76
CA THR A 104 10.44 -28.66 6.15
C THR A 104 10.01 -29.48 4.94
N GLY A 105 8.76 -29.95 4.96
CA GLY A 105 8.05 -30.51 3.81
C GLY A 105 6.70 -29.80 3.67
N PHE A 106 5.85 -30.29 2.77
CA PHE A 106 4.50 -29.74 2.57
C PHE A 106 3.47 -30.86 2.46
N GLU A 107 2.23 -30.54 2.84
CA GLU A 107 1.08 -31.43 2.74
C GLU A 107 -0.07 -30.66 2.09
N GLU A 108 -0.62 -31.23 1.00
CA GLU A 108 -1.75 -30.67 0.27
C GLU A 108 -3.04 -31.37 0.72
N LEU A 109 -4.08 -30.60 0.98
CA LEU A 109 -5.40 -31.13 1.34
C LEU A 109 -6.01 -31.94 0.20
N PHE A 110 -5.91 -31.41 -1.02
CA PHE A 110 -6.42 -32.05 -2.23
C PHE A 110 -5.28 -32.26 -3.23
N PRO A 111 -5.26 -33.40 -3.96
CA PRO A 111 -4.31 -33.61 -5.06
C PRO A 111 -4.47 -32.62 -6.22
N CYS A 112 -5.64 -32.01 -6.36
CA CYS A 112 -5.94 -30.96 -7.32
C CYS A 112 -6.93 -29.96 -6.72
N SER A 113 -6.87 -28.70 -7.16
CA SER A 113 -7.78 -27.65 -6.69
C SER A 113 -9.24 -28.01 -6.93
N MET A 114 -10.07 -27.87 -5.91
CA MET A 114 -11.48 -28.28 -5.93
C MET A 114 -12.41 -27.06 -5.88
N GLY A 115 -13.59 -27.17 -6.49
CA GLY A 115 -14.61 -26.14 -6.40
C GLY A 115 -15.10 -25.91 -4.97
N LYS A 116 -15.54 -24.68 -4.68
CA LYS A 116 -16.11 -24.32 -3.37
C LYS A 116 -17.50 -24.94 -3.18
N THR A 117 -17.57 -26.04 -2.43
CA THR A 117 -18.82 -26.70 -2.02
C THR A 117 -18.88 -26.80 -0.51
N LYS A 118 -20.07 -27.05 0.06
CA LYS A 118 -20.23 -27.23 1.51
C LYS A 118 -19.33 -28.36 2.06
N LEU A 119 -19.14 -29.42 1.27
CA LEU A 119 -18.33 -30.58 1.65
C LEU A 119 -16.82 -30.23 1.62
N THR A 120 -16.34 -29.65 0.52
CA THR A 120 -14.92 -29.28 0.37
C THR A 120 -14.50 -28.19 1.35
N VAL A 121 -15.39 -27.22 1.63
CA VAL A 121 -15.16 -26.20 2.67
C VAL A 121 -15.06 -26.82 4.05
N LYS A 122 -15.92 -27.79 4.39
CA LYS A 122 -15.87 -28.46 5.69
C LYS A 122 -14.56 -29.25 5.87
N GLN A 123 -14.15 -30.00 4.85
CA GLN A 123 -12.87 -30.71 4.85
C GLN A 123 -11.68 -29.75 5.05
N ALA A 124 -11.71 -28.60 4.37
CA ALA A 124 -10.68 -27.58 4.52
C ALA A 124 -10.68 -26.93 5.91
N GLN A 125 -11.85 -26.70 6.50
CA GLN A 125 -11.95 -26.19 7.87
C GLN A 125 -11.35 -27.18 8.88
N GLU A 126 -11.67 -28.46 8.76
CA GLU A 126 -11.13 -29.52 9.61
C GLU A 126 -9.61 -29.64 9.46
N PHE A 127 -9.09 -29.60 8.23
CA PHE A 127 -7.65 -29.62 7.95
C PHE A 127 -6.92 -28.41 8.58
N ILE A 128 -7.41 -27.18 8.34
CA ILE A 128 -6.83 -25.96 8.90
C ILE A 128 -6.85 -25.99 10.43
N GLN A 129 -7.93 -26.49 11.04
CA GLN A 129 -8.04 -26.60 12.49
C GLN A 129 -7.07 -27.64 13.06
N ALA A 130 -6.81 -28.74 12.35
CA ALA A 130 -5.90 -29.80 12.76
C ALA A 130 -4.41 -29.40 12.75
N LEU A 131 -3.99 -28.41 11.94
CA LEU A 131 -2.59 -28.02 11.78
C LEU A 131 -1.86 -27.76 13.10
N GLN A 132 -0.64 -28.27 13.25
CA GLN A 132 0.20 -28.07 14.44
C GLN A 132 1.53 -27.41 14.06
N PRO A 133 2.15 -26.60 14.94
CA PRO A 133 3.41 -25.91 14.66
C PRO A 133 4.61 -26.85 14.87
N SER A 134 4.62 -27.98 14.16
CA SER A 134 5.67 -29.00 14.21
C SER A 134 6.45 -29.13 12.89
N GLY A 135 6.31 -28.15 11.99
CA GLY A 135 6.84 -28.21 10.63
C GLY A 135 8.37 -28.09 10.52
N GLY A 136 9.09 -27.79 11.60
CA GLY A 136 10.55 -27.62 11.54
C GLY A 136 10.94 -26.28 10.92
N ASN A 137 11.68 -26.33 9.81
CA ASN A 137 12.15 -25.17 9.04
C ASN A 137 11.06 -24.59 8.12
N THR A 138 11.40 -23.58 7.32
CA THR A 138 10.47 -22.87 6.42
C THR A 138 10.90 -22.96 4.96
N GLU A 139 10.62 -24.10 4.32
CA GLU A 139 10.98 -24.43 2.93
C GLU A 139 9.84 -24.10 1.95
N VAL A 140 9.54 -22.80 1.79
CA VAL A 140 8.45 -22.35 0.89
C VAL A 140 8.71 -22.64 -0.59
N ILE A 141 9.98 -22.84 -0.99
CA ILE A 141 10.34 -23.07 -2.39
C ILE A 141 9.74 -24.36 -2.94
N GLN A 142 9.63 -25.41 -2.11
CA GLN A 142 9.13 -26.72 -2.53
C GLN A 142 7.67 -26.66 -3.01
N PRO A 143 6.71 -26.19 -2.19
CA PRO A 143 5.32 -26.08 -2.65
C PRO A 143 5.18 -25.09 -3.81
N LEU A 144 5.98 -24.01 -3.85
CA LEU A 144 5.95 -23.08 -4.98
C LEU A 144 6.40 -23.74 -6.30
N GLN A 145 7.48 -24.51 -6.29
CA GLN A 145 7.97 -25.21 -7.48
C GLN A 145 6.96 -26.23 -8.01
N VAL A 146 6.34 -27.03 -7.13
CA VAL A 146 5.32 -28.00 -7.53
C VAL A 146 4.14 -27.31 -8.20
N ASN A 147 3.71 -26.19 -7.63
CA ASN A 147 2.67 -25.37 -8.26
C ASN A 147 3.15 -24.82 -9.61
N PHE A 148 4.35 -24.24 -9.72
CA PHE A 148 4.85 -23.72 -11.00
C PHE A 148 5.00 -24.75 -12.11
N LEU A 149 5.21 -26.03 -11.80
CA LEU A 149 5.29 -27.11 -12.79
C LEU A 149 3.93 -27.43 -13.44
N LEU A 150 2.84 -27.17 -12.73
CA LEU A 150 1.48 -27.45 -13.20
C LEU A 150 0.84 -26.18 -13.74
N LYS A 151 0.20 -26.26 -14.92
CA LYS A 151 -0.63 -25.16 -15.41
C LYS A 151 -1.76 -24.86 -14.41
N PRO A 152 -2.17 -23.58 -14.26
CA PRO A 152 -3.35 -23.23 -13.47
C PRO A 152 -4.56 -24.03 -13.92
N SER A 153 -5.34 -24.52 -12.96
CA SER A 153 -6.56 -25.29 -13.26
C SER A 153 -7.64 -24.41 -13.90
N GLN A 154 -7.64 -23.12 -13.55
CA GLN A 154 -8.61 -22.14 -14.04
C GLN A 154 -8.02 -20.73 -13.97
N GLY A 155 -8.06 -20.01 -15.11
CA GLY A 155 -7.61 -18.63 -15.21
C GLY A 155 -6.19 -18.41 -14.68
N LEU A 156 -6.06 -17.50 -13.72
CA LEU A 156 -4.81 -17.20 -13.02
C LEU A 156 -4.77 -17.91 -11.68
N ARG A 157 -3.60 -18.45 -11.34
CA ARG A 157 -3.36 -19.01 -10.01
C ARG A 157 -2.98 -17.90 -9.05
N ASN A 158 -3.67 -17.82 -7.92
CA ASN A 158 -3.40 -16.84 -6.88
C ASN A 158 -3.05 -17.59 -5.59
N ILE A 159 -1.81 -17.45 -5.17
CA ILE A 159 -1.28 -18.11 -3.98
C ILE A 159 -1.33 -17.13 -2.82
N PHE A 160 -2.03 -17.45 -1.74
CA PHE A 160 -1.96 -16.72 -0.48
C PHE A 160 -0.96 -17.39 0.45
N LEU A 161 0.21 -16.77 0.61
CA LEU A 161 1.22 -17.16 1.57
C LEU A 161 0.93 -16.53 2.92
N ILE A 162 0.55 -17.34 3.90
CA ILE A 162 0.31 -16.93 5.28
C ILE A 162 1.51 -17.36 6.13
N SER A 163 2.36 -16.41 6.50
CA SER A 163 3.63 -16.68 7.18
C SER A 163 4.06 -15.48 8.03
N ASP A 164 5.00 -15.71 8.93
CA ASP A 164 5.73 -14.65 9.63
C ASP A 164 6.97 -14.16 8.84
N GLY A 165 7.22 -14.68 7.63
CA GLY A 165 8.23 -14.16 6.72
C GLY A 165 9.65 -14.66 7.00
N HIS A 166 9.83 -15.74 7.76
CA HIS A 166 11.09 -16.48 7.75
C HIS A 166 11.11 -17.41 6.54
N VAL A 167 12.02 -17.20 5.59
CA VAL A 167 12.11 -18.06 4.40
C VAL A 167 13.54 -18.52 4.23
N ASN A 168 13.73 -19.82 3.99
CA ASN A 168 15.01 -20.36 3.60
C ASN A 168 15.25 -20.14 2.10
N ASN A 169 16.49 -19.77 1.74
CA ASN A 169 16.93 -19.58 0.36
C ASN A 169 16.11 -18.55 -0.43
N GLU A 170 16.12 -17.29 0.05
CA GLU A 170 15.37 -16.16 -0.52
C GLU A 170 15.60 -16.01 -2.04
N GLU A 171 16.84 -16.11 -2.52
CA GLU A 171 17.20 -15.94 -3.93
C GLU A 171 16.52 -16.95 -4.86
N ALA A 172 16.44 -18.21 -4.44
CA ALA A 172 15.78 -19.26 -5.21
C ALA A 172 14.28 -18.97 -5.34
N VAL A 173 13.65 -18.49 -4.27
CA VAL A 173 12.23 -18.12 -4.25
C VAL A 173 11.97 -16.92 -5.17
N PHE A 174 12.78 -15.86 -5.08
CA PHE A 174 12.67 -14.71 -5.97
C PHE A 174 12.84 -15.11 -7.44
N THR A 175 13.84 -15.93 -7.74
CA THR A 175 14.08 -16.41 -9.11
C THR A 175 12.91 -17.23 -9.64
N ALA A 176 12.32 -18.10 -8.81
CA ALA A 176 11.17 -18.90 -9.19
C ALA A 176 9.93 -18.04 -9.44
N LEU A 177 9.69 -17.02 -8.63
CA LEU A 177 8.57 -16.09 -8.80
C LEU A 177 8.70 -15.26 -10.08
N ARG A 178 9.89 -14.71 -10.37
CA ARG A 178 10.16 -13.92 -11.59
C ARG A 178 9.95 -14.72 -12.89
N LYS A 179 10.08 -16.05 -12.84
CA LYS A 179 9.86 -16.90 -14.01
C LYS A 179 8.38 -17.21 -14.26
N ASN A 180 7.53 -17.09 -13.24
CA ASN A 180 6.16 -17.62 -13.27
C ASN A 180 5.06 -16.59 -12.96
N TYR A 181 5.42 -15.31 -12.77
CA TYR A 181 4.47 -14.25 -12.37
C TYR A 181 3.34 -14.01 -13.37
N GLU A 182 3.51 -14.38 -14.64
CA GLU A 182 2.47 -14.23 -15.69
C GLU A 182 1.26 -15.13 -15.43
N HIS A 183 1.47 -16.32 -14.87
CA HIS A 183 0.42 -17.32 -14.65
C HIS A 183 0.10 -17.54 -13.17
N THR A 184 1.03 -17.21 -12.28
CA THR A 184 0.89 -17.38 -10.84
C THR A 184 1.22 -16.10 -10.09
N ARG A 185 0.26 -15.58 -9.33
CA ARG A 185 0.44 -14.45 -8.43
C ARG A 185 0.66 -14.91 -7.00
N LEU A 186 1.49 -14.15 -6.27
CA LEU A 186 1.75 -14.39 -4.85
C LEU A 186 1.24 -13.22 -4.02
N PHE A 187 0.23 -13.47 -3.20
CA PHE A 187 -0.27 -12.58 -2.16
C PHE A 187 0.31 -13.02 -0.83
N THR A 188 0.87 -12.08 -0.07
CA THR A 188 1.50 -12.40 1.22
C THR A 188 0.70 -11.80 2.37
N LEU A 189 0.33 -12.63 3.32
CA LEU A 189 -0.44 -12.28 4.51
C LEU A 189 0.47 -12.47 5.73
N GLY A 190 1.03 -11.37 6.19
CA GLY A 190 1.93 -11.35 7.34
C GLY A 190 1.15 -11.51 8.64
N VAL A 191 1.47 -12.57 9.39
CA VAL A 191 0.93 -12.87 10.71
C VAL A 191 2.09 -12.94 11.71
N SER A 192 1.91 -12.42 12.93
CA SER A 192 2.93 -12.21 13.97
C SER A 192 3.54 -10.80 14.04
N ALA A 193 3.76 -10.32 15.27
CA ALA A 193 4.42 -9.04 15.54
C ALA A 193 5.89 -9.02 15.12
N THR A 194 6.55 -10.18 15.14
CA THR A 194 7.96 -10.36 14.76
C THR A 194 8.15 -10.67 13.28
N ALA A 195 7.09 -10.56 12.48
CA ALA A 195 7.15 -10.96 11.09
C ALA A 195 8.15 -10.11 10.28
N ASN A 196 8.90 -10.74 9.39
CA ASN A 196 9.77 -10.05 8.44
C ASN A 196 8.92 -9.42 7.32
N LYS A 197 8.40 -8.22 7.62
CA LYS A 197 7.54 -7.45 6.72
C LYS A 197 8.22 -7.08 5.40
N TYR A 198 9.54 -6.86 5.44
CA TYR A 198 10.33 -6.56 4.25
C TYR A 198 10.26 -7.72 3.27
N LEU A 199 10.60 -8.93 3.73
CA LEU A 199 10.65 -10.11 2.86
C LEU A 199 9.27 -10.43 2.29
N LEU A 200 8.23 -10.45 3.13
CA LEU A 200 6.86 -10.72 2.66
C LEU A 200 6.38 -9.68 1.64
N ARG A 201 6.73 -8.40 1.83
CA ARG A 201 6.41 -7.33 0.88
C ARG A 201 7.16 -7.52 -0.43
N SER A 202 8.46 -7.82 -0.39
CA SER A 202 9.26 -8.09 -1.59
C SER A 202 8.76 -9.32 -2.34
N LEU A 203 8.38 -10.39 -1.64
CA LEU A 203 7.81 -11.60 -2.25
C LEU A 203 6.49 -11.32 -2.97
N ALA A 204 5.55 -10.61 -2.33
CA ALA A 204 4.30 -10.23 -3.00
C ALA A 204 4.54 -9.30 -4.19
N ARG A 205 5.51 -8.41 -4.07
CA ARG A 205 5.89 -7.47 -5.12
C ARG A 205 6.41 -8.22 -6.36
N VAL A 206 7.39 -9.11 -6.19
CA VAL A 206 7.98 -9.91 -7.28
C VAL A 206 6.97 -10.90 -7.86
N GLY A 207 6.09 -11.46 -7.02
CA GLY A 207 5.00 -12.33 -7.46
C GLY A 207 3.76 -11.60 -7.97
N ALA A 208 3.84 -10.31 -8.32
CA ALA A 208 2.73 -9.52 -8.87
C ALA A 208 1.41 -9.57 -8.06
N GLY A 209 1.49 -9.78 -6.74
CA GLY A 209 0.35 -9.76 -5.84
C GLY A 209 0.37 -8.54 -4.91
N ALA A 210 -0.23 -8.69 -3.73
CA ALA A 210 -0.26 -7.66 -2.72
C ALA A 210 0.09 -8.22 -1.34
N TYR A 211 0.74 -7.37 -0.53
CA TYR A 211 1.09 -7.67 0.86
C TYR A 211 0.07 -7.05 1.82
N GLU A 212 -0.34 -7.80 2.83
CA GLU A 212 -1.17 -7.31 3.93
C GLU A 212 -0.67 -7.82 5.28
N TYR A 213 -0.72 -6.96 6.29
CA TYR A 213 -0.30 -7.30 7.64
C TYR A 213 -1.51 -7.40 8.59
N PHE A 214 -1.61 -8.51 9.32
CA PHE A 214 -2.69 -8.76 10.27
C PHE A 214 -2.22 -8.52 11.71
N ASP A 215 -2.47 -7.31 12.19
CA ASP A 215 -2.16 -6.94 13.58
C ASP A 215 -3.24 -7.45 14.54
N ASN A 216 -2.80 -8.15 15.59
CA ASN A 216 -3.65 -8.66 16.67
C ASN A 216 -4.39 -7.52 17.41
N LYS A 217 -3.85 -6.29 17.44
CA LYS A 217 -4.51 -5.13 18.06
C LYS A 217 -5.73 -4.63 17.28
N THR A 218 -5.85 -4.96 15.99
CA THR A 218 -6.90 -4.41 15.09
C THR A 218 -7.72 -5.50 14.40
N LYS A 219 -8.13 -6.53 15.17
CA LYS A 219 -8.93 -7.65 14.67
C LYS A 219 -10.22 -7.27 13.94
N SER A 220 -10.88 -6.20 14.36
CA SER A 220 -12.10 -5.70 13.70
C SER A 220 -11.90 -5.32 12.22
N LYS A 221 -10.65 -5.05 11.79
CA LYS A 221 -10.31 -4.70 10.41
C LYS A 221 -9.93 -5.90 9.55
N TRP A 222 -9.76 -7.08 10.12
CA TRP A 222 -9.24 -8.26 9.41
C TRP A 222 -10.14 -8.71 8.28
N GLU A 223 -11.46 -8.75 8.51
CA GLU A 223 -12.43 -9.15 7.49
C GLU A 223 -12.36 -8.22 6.27
N LYS A 224 -12.31 -6.90 6.51
CA LYS A 224 -12.19 -5.90 5.44
C LYS A 224 -10.88 -6.04 4.66
N LYS A 225 -9.77 -6.34 5.35
CA LYS A 225 -8.46 -6.59 4.72
C LYS A 225 -8.49 -7.83 3.83
N VAL A 226 -9.08 -8.94 4.30
CA VAL A 226 -9.23 -10.17 3.52
C VAL A 226 -10.10 -9.93 2.28
N LYS A 227 -11.24 -9.26 2.43
CA LYS A 227 -12.12 -8.91 1.30
C LYS A 227 -11.36 -8.10 0.25
N CYS A 228 -10.66 -7.04 0.65
CA CYS A 228 -9.83 -6.23 -0.24
C CYS A 228 -8.77 -7.07 -0.99
N GLN A 229 -8.19 -8.09 -0.37
CA GLN A 229 -7.25 -8.99 -1.03
C GLN A 229 -7.94 -9.95 -2.02
N LEU A 230 -9.13 -10.45 -1.71
CA LEU A 230 -9.92 -11.30 -2.61
C LEU A 230 -10.48 -10.52 -3.81
N ASP A 231 -10.83 -9.25 -3.61
CA ASP A 231 -11.26 -8.37 -4.70
C ASP A 231 -10.13 -8.22 -5.73
N LYS A 232 -8.88 -8.08 -5.26
CA LYS A 232 -7.68 -8.03 -6.12
C LYS A 232 -7.39 -9.34 -6.85
N VAL A 233 -7.67 -10.47 -6.22
CA VAL A 233 -7.52 -11.81 -6.83
C VAL A 233 -8.46 -12.01 -8.02
N SER A 234 -9.66 -11.43 -7.94
CA SER A 234 -10.69 -11.55 -8.98
C SER A 234 -10.42 -10.64 -10.19
N GLN A 235 -9.40 -9.78 -10.12
CA GLN A 235 -9.06 -8.83 -11.17
C GLN A 235 -7.96 -9.38 -12.12
N PRO A 236 -7.94 -8.95 -13.39
CA PRO A 236 -6.73 -9.10 -14.19
C PRO A 236 -5.58 -8.38 -13.49
N GLY A 237 -4.39 -8.93 -13.59
CA GLY A 237 -3.22 -8.38 -12.92
C GLY A 237 -2.44 -7.63 -13.94
N LEU A 238 -2.24 -6.35 -13.65
CA LEU A 238 -1.25 -5.59 -14.34
C LEU A 238 0.09 -5.90 -13.75
N THR A 239 1.00 -6.28 -14.61
CA THR A 239 2.38 -6.56 -14.27
C THR A 239 3.27 -5.49 -14.86
N SER A 240 4.46 -5.32 -14.29
CA SER A 240 5.54 -4.49 -14.88
C SER A 240 5.16 -3.02 -15.07
N VAL A 241 4.64 -2.42 -14.02
CA VAL A 241 4.20 -1.01 -14.04
C VAL A 241 5.41 -0.10 -13.88
N SER A 242 5.61 0.81 -14.81
CA SER A 242 6.70 1.77 -14.74
C SER A 242 6.22 3.17 -15.07
N VAL A 243 6.85 4.16 -14.44
CA VAL A 243 6.64 5.57 -14.72
C VAL A 243 7.90 6.07 -15.41
N ALA A 244 7.76 6.46 -16.68
CA ALA A 244 8.80 7.15 -17.43
C ALA A 244 8.57 8.65 -17.29
N TRP A 245 9.35 9.30 -16.45
CA TRP A 245 9.39 10.75 -16.36
C TRP A 245 10.11 11.31 -17.59
N GLN A 246 9.53 12.29 -18.26
CA GLN A 246 10.14 12.91 -19.42
C GLN A 246 11.02 14.08 -18.98
N GLN A 247 12.34 13.89 -19.11
CA GLN A 247 13.34 14.94 -19.00
C GLN A 247 13.91 15.17 -20.40
N TYR A 248 13.94 16.42 -20.85
CA TYR A 248 14.39 16.78 -22.19
C TYR A 248 15.88 17.16 -22.24
N ASP A 249 16.49 17.40 -21.07
CA ASP A 249 17.91 17.75 -20.94
C ASP A 249 18.70 16.58 -20.34
N ASP A 250 19.73 16.11 -21.05
CA ASP A 250 20.58 14.99 -20.64
C ASP A 250 21.50 15.32 -19.43
N ASP A 251 21.73 16.60 -19.15
CA ASP A 251 22.59 17.08 -18.06
C ASP A 251 21.89 17.14 -16.69
N LEU A 252 20.59 16.81 -16.63
CA LEU A 252 19.82 16.86 -15.39
C LEU A 252 20.04 15.61 -14.52
N PRO A 253 19.99 15.74 -13.18
CA PRO A 253 20.09 14.58 -12.32
C PRO A 253 18.90 13.63 -12.53
N PRO A 254 19.11 12.32 -12.32
CA PRO A 254 18.08 11.32 -12.54
C PRO A 254 16.88 11.53 -11.58
N PRO A 255 15.67 11.14 -12.00
CA PRO A 255 14.46 11.33 -11.21
C PRO A 255 14.55 10.51 -9.91
N VAL A 256 14.33 11.16 -8.78
CA VAL A 256 14.22 10.46 -7.48
C VAL A 256 12.75 10.29 -7.16
N GLN A 257 12.22 9.08 -7.35
CA GLN A 257 10.81 8.78 -7.14
C GLN A 257 10.53 7.84 -5.96
N ALA A 258 9.30 7.90 -5.45
CA ALA A 258 8.73 6.97 -4.49
C ALA A 258 7.26 6.65 -4.86
N PRO A 259 6.86 5.37 -4.91
CA PRO A 259 7.68 4.17 -4.69
C PRO A 259 8.78 3.98 -5.75
N THR A 260 9.93 3.46 -5.33
CA THR A 260 11.08 3.21 -6.24
C THR A 260 10.71 2.22 -7.35
N GLN A 261 9.94 1.18 -7.05
CA GLN A 261 9.36 0.30 -8.08
C GLN A 261 7.89 -0.02 -7.77
N ILE A 262 7.11 -0.14 -8.84
CA ILE A 262 5.68 -0.46 -8.84
C ILE A 262 5.52 -1.76 -9.61
N THR A 263 5.09 -2.86 -9.00
CA THR A 263 5.06 -4.15 -9.72
C THR A 263 3.66 -4.62 -10.08
N SER A 264 2.66 -4.25 -9.27
CA SER A 264 1.27 -4.61 -9.51
C SER A 264 0.35 -3.41 -9.31
N LEU A 265 -0.66 -3.32 -10.18
CA LEU A 265 -1.77 -2.39 -10.05
C LEU A 265 -3.08 -3.17 -10.10
N PHE A 266 -3.99 -2.78 -9.22
CA PHE A 266 -5.31 -3.36 -9.11
C PHE A 266 -6.38 -2.29 -9.40
N ASN A 267 -7.44 -2.68 -10.09
CA ASN A 267 -8.58 -1.82 -10.37
C ASN A 267 -9.15 -1.24 -9.06
N GLY A 268 -9.49 0.05 -9.07
CA GLY A 268 -10.05 0.77 -7.92
C GLY A 268 -9.03 1.06 -6.80
N SER A 269 -7.78 0.63 -6.93
CA SER A 269 -6.73 0.97 -5.97
C SER A 269 -6.01 2.26 -6.38
N ARG A 270 -6.01 3.26 -5.49
CA ARG A 270 -5.27 4.49 -5.73
C ARG A 270 -3.77 4.18 -5.73
N GLN A 271 -3.09 4.51 -6.82
CA GLN A 271 -1.64 4.61 -6.82
C GLN A 271 -1.21 6.06 -6.89
N VAL A 272 -0.27 6.42 -6.01
CA VAL A 272 0.36 7.74 -6.00
C VAL A 272 1.85 7.53 -6.15
N VAL A 273 2.47 8.31 -7.02
CA VAL A 273 3.91 8.33 -7.24
C VAL A 273 4.36 9.77 -7.03
N TYR A 274 5.28 9.94 -6.10
CA TYR A 274 5.94 11.22 -5.87
C TYR A 274 7.33 11.19 -6.46
N GLY A 275 7.86 12.32 -6.89
CA GLY A 275 9.25 12.39 -7.29
C GLY A 275 9.81 13.79 -7.33
N PHE A 276 11.10 13.92 -7.04
CA PHE A 276 11.87 15.10 -7.40
C PHE A 276 12.41 14.88 -8.80
N VAL A 277 11.83 15.59 -9.77
CA VAL A 277 12.19 15.46 -11.18
C VAL A 277 12.38 16.85 -11.77
N PRO A 278 13.63 17.30 -11.98
CA PRO A 278 13.90 18.58 -12.61
C PRO A 278 13.27 18.69 -13.99
N ASN A 279 12.67 19.86 -14.27
CA ASN A 279 12.07 20.24 -15.56
C ASN A 279 11.07 19.21 -16.12
N CYS A 280 10.31 18.54 -15.26
CA CYS A 280 9.35 17.53 -15.71
C CYS A 280 7.92 18.05 -15.72
N MET A 281 7.32 18.06 -16.90
CA MET A 281 5.91 18.44 -17.11
C MET A 281 5.06 17.28 -17.62
N GLN A 282 5.69 16.16 -17.95
CA GLN A 282 5.05 15.03 -18.58
C GLN A 282 5.64 13.72 -18.07
N ALA A 283 4.77 12.77 -17.78
CA ALA A 283 5.14 11.42 -17.41
C ALA A 283 4.31 10.42 -18.21
N THR A 284 4.94 9.31 -18.59
CA THR A 284 4.26 8.21 -19.28
C THR A 284 4.19 7.03 -18.33
N LEU A 285 2.97 6.62 -17.99
CA LEU A 285 2.74 5.36 -17.30
C LEU A 285 2.77 4.24 -18.35
N LYS A 286 3.53 3.19 -18.08
CA LYS A 286 3.54 1.95 -18.88
C LYS A 286 3.18 0.79 -17.99
N ALA A 287 2.34 -0.11 -18.47
CA ALA A 287 1.96 -1.33 -17.76
C ALA A 287 1.63 -2.43 -18.76
N MET A 288 1.73 -3.69 -18.32
CA MET A 288 1.32 -4.85 -19.12
C MET A 288 0.02 -5.43 -18.59
N ILE A 289 -1.00 -5.55 -19.45
CA ILE A 289 -2.30 -6.17 -19.13
C ILE A 289 -2.48 -7.39 -20.02
N ALA A 290 -2.52 -8.59 -19.44
CA ALA A 290 -2.76 -9.83 -20.17
C ALA A 290 -1.87 -10.00 -21.44
N GLY A 291 -0.62 -9.51 -21.38
CA GLY A 291 0.35 -9.55 -22.49
C GLY A 291 0.34 -8.33 -23.43
N PHE A 292 -0.59 -7.38 -23.24
CA PHE A 292 -0.64 -6.13 -24.01
C PHE A 292 -0.01 -4.97 -23.24
N GLU A 293 0.87 -4.21 -23.88
CA GLU A 293 1.40 -2.97 -23.31
C GLU A 293 0.33 -1.88 -23.39
N VAL A 294 -0.06 -1.36 -22.24
CA VAL A 294 -0.91 -0.19 -22.11
C VAL A 294 -0.04 0.95 -21.61
N SER A 295 -0.11 2.08 -22.31
CA SER A 295 0.57 3.29 -21.88
C SER A 295 -0.39 4.47 -21.85
N THR A 296 -0.24 5.30 -20.83
CA THR A 296 -1.04 6.51 -20.65
C THR A 296 -0.10 7.66 -20.35
N VAL A 297 -0.19 8.70 -21.18
CA VAL A 297 0.55 9.94 -20.98
C VAL A 297 -0.23 10.85 -20.06
N VAL A 298 0.47 11.43 -19.08
CA VAL A 298 -0.07 12.44 -18.17
C VAL A 298 0.82 13.67 -18.29
N SER A 299 0.21 14.81 -18.57
CA SER A 299 0.91 16.10 -18.66
C SER A 299 0.27 17.12 -17.74
N THR A 300 1.08 18.04 -17.24
CA THR A 300 0.62 19.25 -16.57
C THR A 300 0.97 20.47 -17.43
N SER A 301 0.24 21.57 -17.25
CA SER A 301 0.53 22.84 -17.93
C SER A 301 1.39 23.76 -17.04
N ASP A 302 2.13 24.70 -17.63
CA ASP A 302 2.89 25.70 -16.86
C ASP A 302 2.00 26.51 -15.92
N LEU A 303 0.76 26.80 -16.33
CA LEU A 303 -0.20 27.56 -15.55
C LEU A 303 -0.71 26.80 -14.31
N SER A 304 -0.58 25.47 -14.30
CA SER A 304 -0.97 24.62 -13.17
C SER A 304 0.17 24.32 -12.21
N ILE A 305 1.37 24.85 -12.46
CA ILE A 305 2.51 24.71 -11.54
C ILE A 305 2.24 25.59 -10.32
N THR A 306 2.11 24.96 -9.17
CA THR A 306 1.92 25.66 -7.89
C THR A 306 3.26 26.06 -7.29
N LYS A 307 3.29 27.12 -6.48
CA LYS A 307 4.47 27.49 -5.70
C LYS A 307 4.20 27.22 -4.23
N GLY A 308 5.08 26.47 -3.57
CA GLY A 308 4.84 26.06 -2.20
C GLY A 308 5.82 25.01 -1.70
N LYS A 309 5.53 24.49 -0.50
CA LYS A 309 6.34 23.46 0.16
C LYS A 309 5.54 22.20 0.49
N ILE A 310 4.24 22.16 0.21
CA ILE A 310 3.37 21.07 0.66
C ILE A 310 3.71 19.79 -0.12
N LEU A 311 3.78 19.89 -1.45
CA LEU A 311 4.12 18.76 -2.31
C LEU A 311 5.56 18.31 -2.08
N HIS A 312 6.47 19.23 -1.83
CA HIS A 312 7.85 18.92 -1.47
C HIS A 312 7.92 18.10 -0.17
N ARG A 313 7.18 18.51 0.88
CA ARG A 313 7.08 17.75 2.14
C ARG A 313 6.45 16.38 1.94
N LEU A 314 5.39 16.27 1.13
CA LEU A 314 4.76 14.98 0.80
C LEU A 314 5.71 14.06 0.03
N THR A 315 6.44 14.61 -0.94
CA THR A 315 7.43 13.89 -1.75
C THR A 315 8.58 13.41 -0.89
N ALA A 316 9.14 14.28 -0.05
CA ALA A 316 10.16 13.91 0.92
C ALA A 316 9.66 12.82 1.86
N LYS A 317 8.46 12.98 2.43
CA LYS A 317 7.84 11.97 3.31
C LYS A 317 7.65 10.62 2.59
N ALA A 318 7.25 10.63 1.33
CA ALA A 318 7.08 9.41 0.53
C ALA A 318 8.42 8.71 0.28
N ILE A 319 9.47 9.47 -0.07
CA ILE A 319 10.83 8.93 -0.28
C ILE A 319 11.42 8.40 1.03
N LEU A 320 11.27 9.13 2.14
CA LEU A 320 11.72 8.69 3.46
C LEU A 320 11.02 7.39 3.87
N ARG A 321 9.70 7.31 3.66
CA ARG A 321 8.92 6.11 3.96
C ARG A 321 9.29 4.94 3.05
N ASP A 322 9.53 5.17 1.76
CA ASP A 322 9.99 4.13 0.84
C ASP A 322 11.41 3.65 1.20
N TRP A 323 12.24 4.52 1.77
CA TRP A 323 13.54 4.12 2.31
C TRP A 323 13.40 3.30 3.62
N GLU A 324 12.53 3.71 4.55
CA GLU A 324 12.33 2.99 5.82
C GLU A 324 11.62 1.64 5.62
N GLU A 325 10.48 1.66 4.92
CA GLU A 325 9.56 0.54 4.79
C GLU A 325 9.63 -0.14 3.41
N GLY A 326 10.03 0.58 2.36
CA GLY A 326 9.98 0.08 0.99
C GLY A 326 11.08 -0.92 0.64
N SER A 327 10.93 -1.54 -0.54
CA SER A 327 11.95 -2.37 -1.18
C SER A 327 12.59 -1.56 -2.30
N LEU A 328 13.81 -1.09 -2.03
CA LEU A 328 14.63 -0.34 -3.00
C LEU A 328 15.20 -1.24 -4.09
N ASP A 329 15.44 -2.51 -3.75
CA ASP A 329 15.87 -3.55 -4.65
C ASP A 329 15.23 -4.88 -4.22
N ASP A 330 15.15 -5.83 -5.14
CA ASP A 330 14.72 -7.18 -4.83
C ASP A 330 15.81 -7.98 -4.11
N ASP A 331 17.08 -7.75 -4.47
CA ASP A 331 18.22 -8.36 -3.78
C ASP A 331 18.45 -7.66 -2.43
N ARG A 332 18.55 -8.45 -1.37
CA ARG A 332 18.74 -7.95 -0.01
C ARG A 332 20.08 -7.23 0.13
N THR A 333 21.15 -7.72 -0.50
CA THR A 333 22.47 -7.10 -0.36
C THR A 333 22.49 -5.75 -1.06
N GLN A 334 22.01 -5.69 -2.30
CA GLN A 334 21.87 -4.42 -3.03
C GLN A 334 20.90 -3.46 -2.33
N HIS A 335 19.81 -3.96 -1.76
CA HIS A 335 18.88 -3.16 -0.96
C HIS A 335 19.58 -2.47 0.21
N GLU A 336 20.38 -3.20 0.99
CA GLU A 336 21.14 -2.64 2.11
C GLU A 336 22.21 -1.64 1.63
N VAL A 337 22.93 -1.95 0.54
CA VAL A 337 23.91 -1.02 -0.05
C VAL A 337 23.23 0.27 -0.52
N LEU A 338 22.10 0.18 -1.22
CA LEU A 338 21.32 1.35 -1.65
C LEU A 338 20.80 2.14 -0.45
N LYS A 339 20.35 1.46 0.62
CA LYS A 339 19.94 2.11 1.87
C LYS A 339 21.08 2.90 2.49
N MET A 340 22.28 2.31 2.56
CA MET A 340 23.48 2.96 3.08
C MET A 340 23.89 4.16 2.21
N ASN A 341 23.91 4.00 0.89
CA ASN A 341 24.28 5.07 -0.05
C ASN A 341 23.29 6.25 -0.01
N ARG A 342 22.00 5.97 0.18
CA ARG A 342 20.95 7.00 0.29
C ARG A 342 20.90 7.66 1.67
N LYS A 343 21.63 7.18 2.68
CA LYS A 343 21.56 7.72 4.06
C LYS A 343 21.77 9.24 4.13
N ASN A 344 22.75 9.76 3.39
CA ASN A 344 23.03 11.20 3.37
C ASN A 344 21.86 11.99 2.75
N LEU A 345 21.26 11.49 1.67
CA LEU A 345 20.07 12.07 1.06
C LEU A 345 18.88 12.08 2.03
N ILE A 346 18.67 10.99 2.77
CA ILE A 346 17.61 10.87 3.78
C ILE A 346 17.78 11.90 4.90
N ILE A 347 19.01 12.07 5.42
CA ILE A 347 19.30 13.09 6.43
C ILE A 347 19.05 14.50 5.87
N GLN A 348 19.51 14.78 4.64
CA GLN A 348 19.29 16.06 3.98
C GLN A 348 17.80 16.38 3.75
N LEU A 349 17.01 15.42 3.27
CA LEU A 349 15.57 15.60 3.07
C LEU A 349 14.85 15.79 4.42
N SER A 350 15.24 15.02 5.43
CA SER A 350 14.70 15.09 6.77
C SER A 350 14.94 16.46 7.41
N THR A 351 16.17 16.99 7.34
CA THR A 351 16.50 18.31 7.90
C THR A 351 15.90 19.45 7.07
N LYS A 352 15.90 19.34 5.73
CA LYS A 352 15.32 20.36 4.83
C LYS A 352 13.82 20.53 5.04
N TYR A 353 13.09 19.43 5.18
CA TYR A 353 11.62 19.44 5.25
C TYR A 353 11.07 19.23 6.66
N SER A 354 11.92 19.21 7.69
CA SER A 354 11.54 19.05 9.10
C SER A 354 10.73 17.78 9.36
N ILE A 355 11.15 16.65 8.77
CA ILE A 355 10.50 15.34 8.92
C ILE A 355 11.37 14.47 9.82
N VAL A 356 10.86 14.02 10.96
CA VAL A 356 11.60 13.13 11.87
C VAL A 356 11.83 11.77 11.22
N THR A 357 13.06 11.26 11.31
CA THR A 357 13.45 9.93 10.86
C THR A 357 14.24 9.24 11.97
N GLN A 358 14.62 7.98 11.79
CA GLN A 358 15.53 7.31 12.72
C GLN A 358 16.94 7.96 12.84
N PHE A 359 17.30 8.90 11.96
CA PHE A 359 18.60 9.59 11.98
C PHE A 359 18.52 11.03 12.51
N THR A 360 17.31 11.56 12.73
CA THR A 360 17.11 12.96 13.08
C THR A 360 16.14 13.08 14.24
N SER A 361 16.41 14.02 15.14
CA SER A 361 15.56 14.31 16.29
C SER A 361 15.35 15.81 16.42
N PHE A 362 14.18 16.23 16.89
CA PHE A 362 13.97 17.60 17.32
C PHE A 362 14.49 17.78 18.74
N ILE A 363 15.35 18.77 18.92
CA ILE A 363 15.88 19.15 20.22
C ILE A 363 15.39 20.56 20.50
N ALA A 364 14.60 20.72 21.57
CA ALA A 364 14.24 22.02 22.08
C ALA A 364 15.37 22.50 23.01
N ILE A 365 16.07 23.56 22.60
CA ILE A 365 17.10 24.20 23.44
C ILE A 365 16.50 25.49 23.96
N GLU A 366 16.22 25.51 25.25
CA GLU A 366 15.83 26.72 25.96
C GLU A 366 17.06 27.62 26.11
N LYS A 367 17.05 28.78 25.45
CA LYS A 367 18.05 29.81 25.68
C LYS A 367 17.59 30.65 26.87
N ARG A 368 18.41 30.72 27.91
CA ARG A 368 18.18 31.57 29.08
C ARG A 368 19.24 32.65 29.13
N GLU A 369 18.84 33.90 29.31
CA GLU A 369 19.76 34.96 29.70
C GLU A 369 20.06 34.89 31.20
N LYS A 370 21.22 35.39 31.65
CA LYS A 370 21.69 35.21 33.04
C LYS A 370 20.79 35.84 34.11
N ASP A 371 19.91 36.76 33.73
CA ASP A 371 19.06 37.56 34.63
C ASP A 371 17.56 37.53 34.24
N GLU A 372 17.09 36.51 33.51
CA GLU A 372 15.66 36.39 33.16
C GLU A 372 14.79 35.99 34.37
N ASP A 373 13.84 36.87 34.72
CA ASP A 373 12.83 36.62 35.75
C ASP A 373 11.87 35.50 35.33
N MET A 374 11.66 34.52 36.22
CA MET A 374 10.86 33.31 36.00
C MET A 374 9.34 33.53 35.92
N SER A 375 8.88 34.77 35.79
CA SER A 375 7.46 35.12 35.67
C SER A 375 7.14 35.63 34.27
N SER A 376 6.95 34.72 33.32
CA SER A 376 6.21 35.05 32.09
C SER A 376 5.13 34.02 31.83
N GLU A 377 3.89 34.49 31.73
CA GLU A 377 2.79 33.76 31.10
C GLU A 377 3.24 33.40 29.67
N GLY A 378 3.17 32.12 29.31
CA GLY A 378 3.54 31.68 27.97
C GLY A 378 2.74 32.40 26.87
N PRO A 379 3.22 32.39 25.62
CA PRO A 379 2.54 33.07 24.52
C PRO A 379 1.10 32.57 24.40
N ARG A 380 0.16 33.49 24.28
CA ARG A 380 -1.25 33.16 24.08
C ARG A 380 -1.40 32.47 22.72
N ILE A 381 -2.14 31.36 22.70
CA ILE A 381 -2.39 30.56 21.49
C ILE A 381 -2.98 31.44 20.37
N GLU A 382 -3.79 32.44 20.73
CA GLU A 382 -4.37 33.39 19.76
C GLU A 382 -3.31 34.21 18.99
N ALA A 383 -2.19 34.53 19.62
CA ALA A 383 -1.12 35.31 18.98
C ALA A 383 -0.33 34.46 17.97
N ILE A 384 -0.13 33.17 18.28
CA ILE A 384 0.57 32.23 17.38
C ILE A 384 -0.29 31.92 16.15
N LEU A 385 -1.60 31.76 16.33
CA LEU A 385 -2.54 31.51 15.22
C LEU A 385 -2.66 32.70 14.25
N ALA A 386 -2.39 33.92 14.71
CA ALA A 386 -2.44 35.12 13.87
C ALA A 386 -1.21 35.27 12.95
N GLU A 387 -0.11 34.56 13.25
CA GLU A 387 1.12 34.57 12.44
C GLU A 387 1.15 33.47 11.38
N GLU A 388 0.26 32.48 11.43
CA GLU A 388 0.17 31.45 10.39
C GLU A 388 -0.71 31.93 9.22
N ASP A 389 -0.13 31.90 8.02
CA ASP A 389 -0.76 32.28 6.76
C ASP A 389 -1.78 31.19 6.34
N VAL A 390 -3.07 31.48 6.49
CA VAL A 390 -4.16 30.55 6.16
C VAL A 390 -4.65 30.83 4.73
N ASP A 391 -4.36 29.93 3.80
CA ASP A 391 -4.89 30.00 2.42
C ASP A 391 -6.44 29.96 2.41
N ILE A 392 -7.07 31.11 2.16
CA ILE A 392 -8.53 31.24 2.05
C ILE A 392 -8.97 30.81 0.65
N LEU A 393 -9.57 29.62 0.53
CA LEU A 393 -10.20 29.16 -0.71
C LEU A 393 -11.63 29.70 -0.85
N PRO A 394 -12.11 29.98 -2.08
CA PRO A 394 -13.50 30.38 -2.33
C PRO A 394 -14.50 29.28 -1.96
N TYR A 395 -15.68 29.71 -1.52
CA TYR A 395 -16.77 28.85 -1.04
C TYR A 395 -17.21 27.81 -2.09
N ILE A 396 -17.21 26.54 -1.72
CA ILE A 396 -17.72 25.42 -2.52
C ILE A 396 -19.06 24.97 -1.92
N GLY A 397 -20.14 25.10 -2.69
CA GLY A 397 -21.49 24.69 -2.25
C GLY A 397 -21.61 23.17 -2.06
N TRP A 398 -22.46 22.74 -1.11
CA TRP A 398 -22.78 21.33 -0.85
C TRP A 398 -24.24 21.02 -1.22
N LYS A 399 -24.55 19.72 -1.37
CA LYS A 399 -25.93 19.22 -1.52
C LYS A 399 -26.25 18.26 -0.39
N GLU A 400 -27.33 18.53 0.32
CA GLU A 400 -27.91 17.60 1.29
C GLU A 400 -28.70 16.54 0.52
N LYS A 401 -28.39 15.26 0.72
CA LYS A 401 -29.14 14.15 0.14
C LYS A 401 -29.91 13.49 1.28
N GLU A 402 -31.21 13.70 1.34
CA GLU A 402 -32.10 12.89 2.18
C GLU A 402 -32.20 11.49 1.55
N GLU A 403 -31.35 10.55 1.98
CA GLU A 403 -31.57 9.12 1.70
C GLU A 403 -32.12 8.42 2.95
N ILE A 404 -33.35 7.92 2.77
CA ILE A 404 -34.11 7.08 3.68
C ILE A 404 -33.31 5.79 3.95
N LEU A 405 -32.72 5.66 5.14
CA LEU A 405 -32.29 4.35 5.66
C LEU A 405 -32.93 4.07 7.02
N ASN A 406 -34.02 3.30 6.97
CA ASN A 406 -34.50 2.51 8.10
C ASN A 406 -33.41 1.51 8.52
N LYS A 407 -32.64 1.83 9.55
CA LYS A 407 -32.28 0.95 10.68
C LYS A 407 -31.36 1.68 11.66
N GLN A 408 -31.56 1.41 12.94
CA GLN A 408 -30.93 2.04 14.09
C GLN A 408 -29.38 1.95 14.05
N GLU A 409 -28.72 2.96 13.51
CA GLU A 409 -27.34 3.30 13.86
C GLU A 409 -27.27 4.78 14.21
N GLU A 410 -26.42 5.11 15.17
CA GLU A 410 -26.31 6.41 15.85
C GLU A 410 -26.29 7.60 14.87
N LYS A 411 -27.03 8.67 15.22
CA LYS A 411 -27.10 9.92 14.45
C LYS A 411 -25.71 10.59 14.36
N ARG A 412 -24.91 10.21 13.37
CA ARG A 412 -23.74 10.97 12.92
C ARG A 412 -24.17 11.91 11.80
N LEU A 413 -23.82 13.19 11.92
CA LEU A 413 -23.92 14.13 10.81
C LEU A 413 -22.88 13.74 9.74
N ILE A 414 -23.36 13.31 8.57
CA ILE A 414 -22.53 12.95 7.42
C ILE A 414 -22.69 14.05 6.37
N PHE A 415 -21.60 14.75 6.08
CA PHE A 415 -21.57 15.77 5.02
C PHE A 415 -20.90 15.19 3.77
N HIS A 416 -21.61 15.25 2.63
CA HIS A 416 -21.09 14.85 1.33
C HIS A 416 -20.68 16.09 0.54
N LEU A 417 -19.37 16.24 0.27
CA LEU A 417 -18.87 17.18 -0.71
C LEU A 417 -18.44 16.44 -1.97
N THR A 418 -19.01 16.82 -3.10
CA THR A 418 -18.60 16.35 -4.43
C THR A 418 -17.82 17.48 -5.10
N CYS A 419 -16.50 17.35 -5.16
CA CYS A 419 -15.68 18.37 -5.81
C CYS A 419 -15.49 18.02 -7.30
N LYS A 420 -16.02 18.88 -8.18
CA LYS A 420 -15.43 19.07 -9.52
C LYS A 420 -14.19 19.91 -9.34
N VAL A 421 -13.03 19.28 -9.23
CA VAL A 421 -11.75 19.99 -9.26
C VAL A 421 -11.43 20.18 -10.75
N LEU A 422 -11.60 21.41 -11.23
CA LEU A 422 -11.18 21.85 -12.58
C LEU A 422 -9.68 21.65 -12.76
#